data_AF-A0A7R9K6S7-F1
#
_entry.id   AF-A0A7R9K6S7-F1
#
_cell.length_a   1.000
_cell.length_b   1.000
_cell.length_c   1.000
_cell.angle_alpha   90.00
_cell.angle_beta   90.00
_cell.angle_gamma   90.00
#
_symmetry.space_group_name_H-M   'P 1'
#
loop_
_entity.id
_entity.type
_entity.pdbx_description
1 polymer ?
#
loop_
_entity_poly.entity_id
_entity_poly.type
_entity_poly.pdbx_seq_one_letter_code
_entity_poly.pdbx_strand_id
1 'polypeptide(L)'
;MSQDVKKENPLQFKFRAKFYPEDVAEEIIQDITLRLFYLQVKNAILSDEIYCPPETSVLLASYAVQARHGDYNKGTHTAGFLANDRLLPQRVMDQHKMSREEWEQSITTWWNEHKGMLREDAMMEYLKIAQDLEMYGVNYFEIRNKKGTELWLGVDALGLNIYEKDDR
;
A
#
# COMPACT_ATOMS: atom_id res chain seq x y z
N MET A 1 1.29 35.53 7.60
CA MET A 1 1.26 34.31 8.45
C MET A 1 2.59 33.61 8.26
N SER A 2 3.39 33.49 9.32
CA SER A 2 4.60 32.64 9.30
C SER A 2 4.14 31.18 9.36
N GLN A 3 4.72 30.31 8.54
CA GLN A 3 4.40 28.87 8.57
C GLN A 3 5.25 28.09 9.59
N ASP A 4 6.10 28.79 10.35
CA ASP A 4 6.91 28.28 11.47
C ASP A 4 7.58 26.92 11.22
N VAL A 5 8.10 26.73 9.99
CA VAL A 5 8.83 25.53 9.59
C VAL A 5 10.06 25.36 10.46
N LYS A 6 10.32 24.12 10.93
CA LYS A 6 11.47 23.78 11.75
C LYS A 6 12.77 24.27 11.09
N LYS A 7 13.58 25.02 11.85
CA LYS A 7 14.82 25.64 11.36
C LYS A 7 15.92 24.59 11.21
N GLU A 8 16.01 23.97 10.04
CA GLU A 8 17.04 23.01 9.64
C GLU A 8 17.62 23.41 8.27
N ASN A 9 18.84 22.97 7.95
CA ASN A 9 19.47 23.23 6.66
C ASN A 9 19.95 21.92 6.00
N PRO A 10 19.30 21.44 4.91
CA PRO A 10 18.15 22.05 4.23
C PRO A 10 16.84 21.83 5.00
N LEU A 11 15.83 22.66 4.72
CA LEU A 11 14.47 22.43 5.18
C LEU A 11 13.96 21.09 4.62
N GLN A 12 13.26 20.34 5.46
CA GLN A 12 12.76 19.01 5.10
C GLN A 12 11.28 19.08 4.72
N PHE A 13 10.96 18.62 3.51
CA PHE A 13 9.59 18.52 3.02
C PHE A 13 9.32 17.12 2.48
N LYS A 14 8.08 16.66 2.61
CA LYS A 14 7.61 15.41 2.00
C LYS A 14 6.47 15.74 1.06
N PHE A 15 6.70 15.55 -0.24
CA PHE A 15 5.63 15.57 -1.23
C PHE A 15 4.82 14.27 -1.13
N ARG A 16 3.54 14.38 -0.82
CA ARG A 16 2.63 13.25 -0.55
C ARG A 16 1.23 13.58 -1.06
N ALA A 17 0.49 12.53 -1.43
CA ALA A 17 -0.94 12.66 -1.68
C ALA A 17 -1.64 12.90 -0.34
N LYS A 18 -2.42 13.99 -0.27
CA LYS A 18 -3.27 14.32 0.88
C LYS A 18 -4.70 13.82 0.70
N PHE A 19 -5.15 13.75 -0.55
CA PHE A 19 -6.48 13.30 -0.94
C PHE A 19 -6.32 12.13 -1.90
N TYR A 20 -7.24 11.17 -1.82
CA TYR A 20 -7.28 9.97 -2.65
C TYR A 20 -8.46 10.08 -3.63
N PRO A 21 -8.37 9.50 -4.84
CA PRO A 21 -9.51 9.39 -5.74
C PRO A 21 -10.58 8.47 -5.15
N GLU A 22 -11.83 8.63 -5.58
CA GLU A 22 -12.93 7.70 -5.29
C GLU A 22 -12.74 6.39 -6.09
N ASP A 23 -12.29 6.49 -7.34
CA ASP A 23 -11.91 5.36 -8.18
C ASP A 23 -10.56 5.62 -8.87
N VAL A 24 -9.54 4.82 -8.52
CA VAL A 24 -8.19 4.96 -9.06
C VAL A 24 -8.11 4.75 -10.58
N ALA A 25 -8.96 3.88 -11.14
CA ALA A 25 -8.90 3.51 -12.54
C ALA A 25 -9.50 4.59 -13.46
N GLU A 26 -10.53 5.29 -12.96
CA GLU A 26 -11.22 6.33 -13.71
C GLU A 26 -10.56 7.72 -13.54
N GLU A 27 -9.93 8.00 -12.39
CA GLU A 27 -9.47 9.34 -12.06
C GLU A 27 -7.96 9.58 -12.22
N ILE A 28 -7.12 8.53 -12.15
CA ILE A 28 -5.67 8.69 -12.29
C ILE A 28 -5.28 8.70 -13.78
N ILE A 29 -4.96 9.88 -14.29
CA ILE A 29 -4.69 10.08 -15.73
C ILE A 29 -3.20 9.96 -16.08
N GLN A 30 -2.30 10.46 -15.23
CA GLN A 30 -0.87 10.56 -15.55
C GLN A 30 -0.05 9.45 -14.88
N ASP A 31 0.88 8.84 -15.61
CA ASP A 31 1.79 7.79 -15.11
C ASP A 31 2.58 8.23 -13.86
N ILE A 32 2.98 9.51 -13.80
CA ILE A 32 3.70 10.03 -12.63
C ILE A 32 2.80 10.08 -11.39
N THR A 33 1.53 10.43 -11.55
CA THR A 33 0.54 10.45 -10.46
C THR A 33 0.26 9.03 -9.99
N LEU A 34 0.03 8.10 -10.93
CA LEU A 34 -0.11 6.67 -10.68
C LEU A 34 1.05 6.13 -9.85
N ARG A 35 2.28 6.39 -10.31
CA ARG A 35 3.49 5.93 -9.63
C ARG A 35 3.62 6.47 -8.21
N LEU A 36 3.28 7.74 -7.99
CA LEU A 36 3.36 8.35 -6.65
C LEU A 36 2.32 7.79 -5.69
N PHE A 37 1.08 7.58 -6.15
CA PHE A 37 0.03 6.91 -5.36
C PHE A 37 0.42 5.46 -5.03
N TYR A 38 0.82 4.69 -6.05
CA TYR A 38 1.29 3.31 -5.89
C TYR A 38 2.38 3.21 -4.82
N LEU A 39 3.41 4.06 -4.89
CA LEU A 39 4.50 4.04 -3.91
C LEU A 39 4.04 4.44 -2.50
N GLN A 40 3.13 5.41 -2.37
CA GLN A 40 2.60 5.84 -1.08
C GLN A 40 1.74 4.75 -0.44
N VAL A 41 0.79 4.18 -1.19
CA VAL A 41 -0.11 3.12 -0.72
C VAL A 41 0.66 1.86 -0.38
N LYS A 42 1.59 1.44 -1.25
CA LYS A 42 2.46 0.29 -0.96
C LYS A 42 3.26 0.50 0.31
N ASN A 43 3.78 1.71 0.54
CA ASN A 43 4.50 1.98 1.78
C ASN A 43 3.59 1.88 3.01
N ALA A 44 2.37 2.42 2.94
CA ALA A 44 1.39 2.36 4.03
C ALA A 44 0.98 0.91 4.36
N ILE A 45 0.77 0.05 3.35
CA ILE A 45 0.51 -1.38 3.55
C ILE A 45 1.72 -2.07 4.18
N LEU A 46 2.92 -1.86 3.64
CA LEU A 46 4.13 -2.50 4.16
C LEU A 46 4.49 -2.09 5.59
N SER A 47 4.13 -0.87 6.01
CA SER A 47 4.31 -0.38 7.38
C SER A 47 3.16 -0.74 8.34
N ASP A 48 2.18 -1.55 7.90
CA ASP A 48 0.97 -1.87 8.66
C ASP A 48 0.17 -0.60 9.08
N GLU A 49 0.28 0.51 8.32
CA GLU A 49 -0.59 1.69 8.49
C GLU A 49 -1.98 1.43 7.89
N ILE A 50 -2.01 0.70 6.78
CA ILE A 50 -3.22 0.13 6.20
C ILE A 50 -3.18 -1.37 6.47
N TYR A 51 -4.20 -1.88 7.17
CA TYR A 51 -4.35 -3.32 7.34
C TYR A 51 -4.60 -3.98 5.98
N CYS A 52 -3.83 -5.02 5.70
CA CYS A 52 -3.98 -5.84 4.51
C CYS A 52 -3.95 -7.32 4.89
N PRO A 53 -4.97 -8.12 4.53
CA PRO A 53 -4.98 -9.54 4.87
C PRO A 53 -3.83 -10.29 4.17
N PRO A 54 -3.41 -11.47 4.69
CA PRO A 54 -2.27 -12.21 4.16
C PRO A 54 -2.37 -12.53 2.66
N GLU A 55 -3.51 -13.03 2.20
CA GLU A 55 -3.74 -13.44 0.82
C GLU A 55 -3.61 -12.25 -0.13
N THR A 56 -4.25 -11.13 0.20
CA THR A 56 -4.14 -9.88 -0.55
C THR A 56 -2.72 -9.33 -0.53
N SER A 57 -2.01 -9.44 0.61
CA SER A 57 -0.62 -8.97 0.73
C SER A 57 0.31 -9.70 -0.24
N VAL A 58 0.14 -11.02 -0.41
CA VAL A 58 0.91 -11.83 -1.36
C VAL A 58 0.61 -11.43 -2.79
N LEU A 59 -0.68 -11.26 -3.13
CA LEU A 59 -1.09 -10.82 -4.46
C LEU A 59 -0.53 -9.43 -4.79
N LEU A 60 -0.66 -8.47 -3.88
CA LEU A 60 -0.10 -7.13 -4.01
C LEU A 60 1.44 -7.16 -4.15
N ALA A 61 2.13 -8.03 -3.40
CA ALA A 61 3.57 -8.22 -3.56
C ALA A 61 3.94 -8.70 -4.97
N SER A 62 3.14 -9.59 -5.57
CA SER A 62 3.35 -10.08 -6.93
C SER A 62 3.20 -8.98 -8.00
N TYR A 63 2.21 -8.10 -7.86
CA TYR A 63 2.09 -6.91 -8.71
C TYR A 63 3.25 -5.93 -8.49
N ALA A 64 3.70 -5.77 -7.24
CA ALA A 64 4.81 -4.87 -6.93
C ALA A 64 6.14 -5.34 -7.56
N VAL A 65 6.40 -6.65 -7.62
CA VAL A 65 7.59 -7.18 -8.31
C VAL A 65 7.46 -7.03 -9.83
N GLN A 66 6.27 -7.23 -10.42
CA GLN A 66 6.03 -6.94 -11.84
C GLN A 66 6.27 -5.46 -12.17
N ALA A 67 5.72 -4.54 -11.36
CA ALA A 67 5.93 -3.11 -11.53
C ALA A 67 7.40 -2.69 -11.43
N ARG A 68 8.18 -3.34 -10.55
CA ARG A 68 9.60 -3.03 -10.33
C ARG A 68 10.52 -3.65 -11.38
N HIS A 69 10.34 -4.93 -11.66
CA HIS A 69 11.30 -5.75 -12.39
C HIS A 69 10.83 -6.10 -13.81
N GLY A 70 9.53 -5.96 -14.10
CA GLY A 70 8.91 -6.41 -15.36
C GLY A 70 8.68 -7.92 -15.35
N ASP A 71 8.56 -8.52 -16.53
CA ASP A 71 8.26 -9.95 -16.67
C ASP A 71 9.25 -10.87 -15.97
N TYR A 72 8.73 -11.88 -15.29
CA TYR A 72 9.55 -12.95 -14.72
C TYR A 72 10.28 -13.74 -15.81
N ASN A 73 11.60 -13.90 -15.66
CA ASN A 73 12.43 -14.75 -16.49
C ASN A 73 13.30 -15.65 -15.62
N LYS A 74 13.03 -16.97 -15.65
CA LYS A 74 13.76 -17.99 -14.88
C LYS A 74 15.28 -17.99 -15.10
N GLY A 75 15.75 -17.56 -16.27
CA GLY A 75 17.19 -17.47 -16.56
C GLY A 75 17.89 -16.27 -15.92
N THR A 76 17.14 -15.22 -15.57
CA THR A 76 17.66 -13.97 -14.98
C THR A 76 17.33 -13.87 -13.49
N HIS A 77 16.11 -14.26 -13.11
CA HIS A 77 15.57 -14.16 -11.76
C HIS A 77 15.75 -15.50 -11.04
N THR A 78 16.94 -15.72 -10.50
CA THR A 78 17.28 -16.91 -9.71
C THR A 78 16.80 -16.79 -8.26
N ALA A 79 16.87 -17.89 -7.49
CA ALA A 79 16.57 -17.87 -6.07
C ALA A 79 17.37 -16.78 -5.33
N GLY A 80 16.72 -16.05 -4.42
CA GLY A 80 17.29 -14.91 -3.70
C GLY A 80 17.31 -13.60 -4.47
N PHE A 81 16.82 -13.54 -5.71
CA PHE A 81 16.70 -12.29 -6.47
C PHE A 81 15.89 -11.22 -5.72
N LEU A 82 14.87 -11.65 -4.96
CA LEU A 82 13.99 -10.79 -4.19
C LEU A 82 14.46 -10.55 -2.74
N ALA A 83 15.67 -10.99 -2.37
CA ALA A 83 16.18 -10.92 -1.01
C ALA A 83 16.42 -9.47 -0.48
N ASN A 84 16.37 -8.46 -1.35
CA ASN A 84 16.46 -7.04 -0.95
C ASN A 84 15.11 -6.31 -1.06
N ASP A 85 14.07 -6.97 -1.54
CA ASP A 85 12.75 -6.38 -1.66
C ASP A 85 11.96 -6.56 -0.36
N ARG A 86 11.38 -5.45 0.12
CA ARG A 86 10.39 -5.49 1.18
C ARG A 86 9.04 -5.77 0.55
N LEU A 87 8.61 -7.03 0.62
CA LEU A 87 7.45 -7.54 -0.11
C LEU A 87 6.18 -7.64 0.73
N LEU A 88 6.31 -7.98 2.01
CA LEU A 88 5.18 -8.25 2.90
C LEU A 88 5.26 -7.40 4.18
N PRO A 89 4.11 -7.08 4.80
CA PRO A 89 4.08 -6.54 6.16
C PRO A 89 4.68 -7.53 7.15
N GLN A 90 5.32 -7.02 8.21
CA GLN A 90 5.97 -7.89 9.22
C GLN A 90 4.97 -8.83 9.88
N ARG A 91 3.77 -8.33 10.19
CA ARG A 91 2.67 -9.10 10.77
C ARG A 91 2.31 -10.34 9.94
N VAL A 92 2.27 -10.23 8.61
CA VAL A 92 1.92 -11.37 7.73
C VAL A 92 3.00 -12.45 7.79
N MET A 93 4.27 -12.05 7.80
CA MET A 93 5.40 -12.98 7.92
C MET A 93 5.40 -13.67 9.29
N ASP A 94 5.10 -12.94 10.37
CA ASP A 94 5.11 -13.48 11.74
C ASP A 94 3.95 -14.46 12.01
N GLN A 95 2.81 -14.29 11.34
CA GLN A 95 1.63 -15.14 11.51
C GLN A 95 1.76 -16.52 10.85
N HIS A 96 2.65 -16.68 9.87
CA HIS A 96 2.80 -17.92 9.11
C HIS A 96 4.12 -18.61 9.41
N LYS A 97 4.12 -19.94 9.43
CA LYS A 97 5.33 -20.76 9.59
C LYS A 97 6.04 -20.97 8.26
N MET A 98 6.20 -19.91 7.47
CA MET A 98 6.88 -19.96 6.18
C MET A 98 8.26 -19.33 6.28
N SER A 99 9.26 -19.97 5.68
CA SER A 99 10.57 -19.37 5.50
C SER A 99 10.50 -18.21 4.50
N ARG A 100 11.52 -17.36 4.52
CA ARG A 100 11.66 -16.30 3.52
C ARG A 100 11.67 -16.85 2.09
N GLU A 101 12.32 -17.99 1.88
CA GLU A 101 12.43 -18.63 0.57
C GLU A 101 11.08 -19.15 0.09
N GLU A 102 10.25 -19.69 0.99
CA GLU A 102 8.90 -20.13 0.68
C GLU A 102 7.99 -18.95 0.31
N TRP A 103 8.14 -17.81 1.00
CA TRP A 103 7.45 -16.57 0.62
C TRP A 103 7.88 -16.06 -0.76
N GLU A 104 9.18 -16.02 -1.01
CA GLU A 104 9.72 -15.62 -2.32
C GLU A 104 9.21 -16.54 -3.43
N GLN A 105 9.16 -17.85 -3.20
CA GLN A 105 8.63 -18.82 -4.16
C GLN A 105 7.13 -18.63 -4.42
N SER A 106 6.34 -18.37 -3.37
CA SER A 106 4.91 -18.07 -3.49
C SER A 106 4.68 -16.82 -4.34
N ILE A 107 5.37 -15.72 -4.02
CA ILE A 107 5.27 -14.45 -4.76
C ILE A 107 5.76 -14.61 -6.20
N THR A 108 6.84 -15.37 -6.43
CA THR A 108 7.36 -15.63 -7.78
C THR A 108 6.38 -16.43 -8.62
N THR A 109 5.61 -17.34 -8.00
CA THR A 109 4.57 -18.12 -8.68
C THR A 109 3.49 -17.19 -9.22
N TRP A 110 2.99 -16.27 -8.39
CA TRP A 110 2.03 -15.25 -8.81
C TRP A 110 2.62 -14.24 -9.80
N TRP A 111 3.88 -13.83 -9.62
CA TRP A 111 4.56 -12.92 -10.54
C TRP A 111 4.63 -13.48 -11.96
N ASN A 112 4.86 -14.78 -12.11
CA ASN A 112 4.89 -15.43 -13.42
C ASN A 112 3.54 -15.35 -14.17
N GLU A 113 2.42 -15.25 -13.45
CA GLU A 113 1.09 -15.11 -14.05
C GLU A 113 0.86 -13.71 -14.66
N HIS A 114 1.65 -12.70 -14.26
CA HIS A 114 1.55 -11.32 -14.75
C HIS A 114 2.37 -11.05 -16.01
N LYS A 115 2.86 -12.11 -16.66
CA LYS A 115 3.75 -11.98 -17.82
C LYS A 115 3.07 -11.24 -18.97
N GLY A 116 3.76 -10.23 -19.51
CA GLY A 116 3.26 -9.36 -20.57
C GLY A 116 2.53 -8.11 -20.05
N MET A 117 2.30 -8.00 -18.73
CA MET A 117 1.71 -6.82 -18.11
C MET A 117 2.72 -5.68 -18.06
N LEU A 118 2.32 -4.48 -18.49
CA LEU A 118 3.16 -3.29 -18.39
C LEU A 118 3.35 -2.88 -16.93
N ARG A 119 4.39 -2.10 -16.64
CA ARG A 119 4.69 -1.67 -15.27
C ARG A 119 3.61 -0.75 -14.73
N GLU A 120 3.09 0.12 -15.60
CA GLU A 120 2.00 1.04 -15.32
C GLU A 120 0.71 0.26 -15.01
N ASP A 121 0.37 -0.74 -15.82
CA ASP A 121 -0.79 -1.61 -15.58
C ASP A 121 -0.65 -2.37 -14.25
N ALA A 122 0.55 -2.88 -13.92
CA ALA A 122 0.80 -3.54 -12.65
C ALA A 122 0.66 -2.59 -11.44
N MET A 123 1.05 -1.32 -11.59
CA MET A 123 0.81 -0.29 -10.56
C MET A 123 -0.68 0.04 -10.42
N MET A 124 -1.41 0.07 -11.54
CA MET A 124 -2.86 0.32 -11.54
C MET A 124 -3.63 -0.83 -10.88
N GLU A 125 -3.36 -2.08 -11.27
CA GLU A 125 -4.00 -3.25 -10.65
C GLU A 125 -3.67 -3.37 -9.16
N TYR A 126 -2.43 -3.01 -8.75
CA TYR A 126 -2.09 -2.89 -7.34
C TYR A 126 -3.03 -1.91 -6.61
N LEU A 127 -3.24 -0.71 -7.16
CA LEU A 127 -4.10 0.29 -6.55
C LEU A 127 -5.58 -0.11 -6.57
N LYS A 128 -6.06 -0.75 -7.65
CA LYS A 128 -7.43 -1.24 -7.76
C LYS A 128 -7.77 -2.29 -6.72
N ILE A 129 -6.80 -3.12 -6.32
CA ILE A 129 -6.99 -4.08 -5.23
C ILE A 129 -6.86 -3.37 -3.88
N ALA A 130 -5.91 -2.44 -3.74
CA ALA A 130 -5.66 -1.76 -2.49
C ALA A 130 -6.79 -0.80 -2.09
N GLN A 131 -7.51 -0.22 -3.05
CA GLN A 131 -8.62 0.71 -2.77
C GLN A 131 -9.80 0.05 -2.05
N ASP A 132 -9.94 -1.27 -2.18
CA ASP A 132 -11.00 -2.06 -1.53
C ASP A 132 -10.65 -2.43 -0.07
N LEU A 133 -9.46 -2.07 0.41
CA LEU A 133 -9.07 -2.29 1.82
C LEU A 133 -9.81 -1.30 2.74
N GLU A 134 -10.33 -1.80 3.87
CA GLU A 134 -11.18 -1.03 4.79
C GLU A 134 -10.54 0.28 5.29
N MET A 135 -9.22 0.29 5.47
CA MET A 135 -8.46 1.45 5.96
C MET A 135 -7.88 2.32 4.83
N TYR A 136 -8.13 2.00 3.55
CA TYR A 136 -7.55 2.72 2.43
C TYR A 136 -8.11 4.15 2.33
N GLY A 137 -7.22 5.14 2.27
CA GLY A 137 -7.60 6.54 2.10
C GLY A 137 -8.29 7.18 3.32
N VAL A 138 -8.47 6.44 4.42
CA VAL A 138 -9.15 6.90 5.62
C VAL A 138 -8.18 7.63 6.56
N ASN A 139 -8.50 8.88 6.89
CA ASN A 139 -7.81 9.63 7.94
C ASN A 139 -8.58 9.49 9.25
N TYR A 140 -7.97 8.87 10.27
CA TYR A 140 -8.60 8.60 11.56
C TYR A 140 -8.33 9.71 12.57
N PHE A 141 -9.38 10.13 13.28
CA PHE A 141 -9.32 11.11 14.36
C PHE A 141 -10.04 10.60 15.60
N GLU A 142 -9.45 10.82 16.78
CA GLU A 142 -10.13 10.52 18.04
C GLU A 142 -11.22 11.54 18.32
N ILE A 143 -12.45 11.07 18.57
CA ILE A 143 -13.58 11.92 18.91
C ILE A 143 -14.33 11.37 20.13
N ARG A 144 -15.21 12.20 20.70
CA ARG A 144 -16.15 11.80 21.74
C ARG A 144 -17.56 12.28 21.40
N ASN A 145 -18.56 11.44 21.67
CA ASN A 145 -19.96 11.87 21.57
C ASN A 145 -20.41 12.63 22.84
N LYS A 146 -21.66 13.12 22.86
CA LYS A 146 -22.23 13.83 24.03
C LYS A 146 -22.24 13.01 25.33
N LYS A 147 -22.26 11.68 25.25
CA LYS A 147 -22.21 10.77 26.40
C LYS A 147 -20.78 10.49 26.87
N GLY A 148 -19.77 11.04 26.19
CA GLY A 148 -18.35 10.84 26.50
C GLY A 148 -17.73 9.56 25.92
N THR A 149 -18.48 8.78 25.13
CA THR A 149 -17.98 7.56 24.48
C THR A 149 -16.84 7.91 23.53
N GLU A 150 -15.73 7.21 23.65
CA GLU A 150 -14.57 7.34 22.76
C GLU A 150 -14.84 6.59 21.46
N LEU A 151 -14.63 7.27 20.33
CA LEU A 151 -14.88 6.76 18.98
C LEU A 151 -13.77 7.23 18.05
N TRP A 152 -13.69 6.62 16.86
CA TRP A 152 -12.93 7.15 15.74
C TRP A 152 -13.85 7.83 14.73
N LEU A 153 -13.41 8.98 14.22
CA LEU A 153 -13.94 9.58 13.00
C LEU A 153 -12.99 9.23 11.85
N GLY A 154 -13.49 8.54 10.82
CA GLY A 154 -12.79 8.36 9.56
C GLY A 154 -13.22 9.43 8.55
N VAL A 155 -12.25 10.06 7.91
CA VAL A 155 -12.48 11.02 6.81
C VAL A 155 -11.78 10.49 5.57
N ASP A 156 -12.55 10.21 4.52
CA ASP A 156 -12.08 9.70 3.24
C ASP A 156 -12.69 10.49 2.07
N ALA A 157 -12.52 10.00 0.84
CA ALA A 157 -13.08 10.63 -0.37
C ALA A 157 -14.61 10.48 -0.47
N LEU A 158 -15.20 9.46 0.17
CA LEU A 158 -16.62 9.12 0.08
C LEU A 158 -17.45 9.84 1.16
N GLY A 159 -16.84 10.20 2.29
CA GLY A 159 -17.47 10.99 3.33
C GLY A 159 -16.87 10.83 4.72
N LEU A 160 -17.75 10.63 5.70
CA LEU A 160 -17.43 10.57 7.13
C LEU A 160 -17.97 9.27 7.74
N ASN A 161 -17.10 8.52 8.39
CA ASN A 161 -17.42 7.25 9.04
C ASN A 161 -17.16 7.33 10.55
N ILE A 162 -17.90 6.53 11.33
CA ILE A 162 -17.76 6.46 12.79
C ILE A 162 -17.45 5.01 13.17
N TYR A 163 -16.37 4.80 13.92
CA TYR A 163 -15.92 3.48 14.36
C TYR A 163 -15.83 3.41 15.89
N GLU A 164 -16.00 2.21 16.43
CA GLU A 164 -15.76 1.94 17.85
C GLU A 164 -14.26 1.99 18.17
N LYS A 165 -13.88 2.22 19.43
CA LYS A 165 -12.48 2.47 19.78
C LYS A 165 -11.56 1.28 19.48
N ASP A 166 -12.08 0.08 19.61
CA ASP A 166 -11.36 -1.20 19.54
C ASP A 166 -11.38 -1.83 18.14
N ASP A 167 -12.05 -1.21 17.17
CA ASP A 167 -12.23 -1.74 15.81
C ASP A 167 -12.14 -0.60 14.78
N ARG A 168 -11.10 -0.63 13.94
CA ARG A 168 -10.78 0.41 12.96
C ARG A 168 -10.73 -0.13 11.55
#